data_AF-A0AAP0RX92-F1
#
_entry.id   AF-A0AAP0RX92-F1
#
_cell.length_a   1.000
_cell.length_b   1.000
_cell.length_c   1.000
_cell.angle_alpha   90.00
_cell.angle_beta   90.00
_cell.angle_gamma   90.00
#
_symmetry.space_group_name_H-M   'P 1'
#
loop_
_entity.id
_entity.type
_entity.pdbx_description
1 polymer ?
#
loop_
_entity_poly.entity_id
_entity_poly.type
_entity_poly.pdbx_seq_one_letter_code
_entity_poly.pdbx_strand_id
1 'polypeptide(L)'
;MMNMIAGGAAACPFVTHHNELNMRLYMCIAPELYLKQLVVGGMERVYEIGKQFRNEGIDLTHNSEFTTCEFYMAFADYNTLMDLTEKMLSGMVEKLTSGYKINYHANGSDKDPIEINFTPPFRRIDMIEELKNTVGLSIPKDFSSDEANKYLVNACMKFDIKCPPPQTTARLLDKLCNAYTELNNPVEQRQRFADQLRD
;
A
#
# COMPACT_ATOMS: atom_id res chain seq x y z
N MET A 1 -1.79 12.81 -17.86
CA MET A 1 -0.95 12.57 -16.66
C MET A 1 -0.36 13.86 -16.03
N MET A 2 -0.78 15.07 -16.45
CA MET A 2 -0.40 16.32 -15.78
C MET A 2 -1.65 16.92 -15.12
N ASN A 3 -1.56 17.26 -13.84
CA ASN A 3 -2.67 17.75 -13.02
C ASN A 3 -2.36 19.14 -12.46
N MET A 4 -3.37 20.01 -12.34
CA MET A 4 -3.21 21.27 -11.62
C MET A 4 -3.00 21.06 -10.11
N ILE A 5 -3.61 20.00 -9.57
CA ILE A 5 -3.48 19.57 -8.18
C ILE A 5 -3.25 18.05 -8.21
N ALA A 6 -2.16 17.58 -7.59
CA ALA A 6 -1.95 16.15 -7.39
C ALA A 6 -2.85 15.61 -6.27
N GLY A 7 -3.43 14.43 -6.46
CA GLY A 7 -4.32 13.79 -5.48
C GLY A 7 -4.56 12.32 -5.83
N GLY A 8 -5.35 11.63 -5.00
CA GLY A 8 -5.62 10.19 -5.14
C GLY A 8 -4.61 9.27 -4.46
N ALA A 9 -3.51 9.80 -3.92
CA ALA A 9 -2.57 9.04 -3.09
C ALA A 9 -1.87 9.98 -2.09
N ALA A 10 -1.30 9.39 -1.03
CA ALA A 10 -0.42 10.08 -0.10
C ALA A 10 1.03 9.98 -0.59
N ALA A 11 1.39 10.80 -1.59
CA ALA A 11 2.71 10.78 -2.20
C ALA A 11 3.22 12.19 -2.56
N CYS A 12 4.54 12.37 -2.58
CA CYS A 12 5.16 13.62 -3.03
C CYS A 12 5.14 13.68 -4.58
N PRO A 13 4.54 14.69 -5.22
CA PRO A 13 4.48 14.76 -6.67
C PRO A 13 5.76 15.34 -7.30
N PHE A 14 6.05 14.95 -8.54
CA PHE A 14 6.94 15.73 -9.39
C PHE A 14 6.25 17.01 -9.86
N VAL A 15 6.99 18.12 -9.90
CA VAL A 15 6.49 19.45 -10.28
C VAL A 15 7.09 19.84 -11.63
N THR A 16 6.28 20.39 -12.52
CA THR A 16 6.69 20.90 -13.84
C THR A 16 5.97 22.21 -14.16
N HIS A 17 6.32 22.83 -15.31
CA HIS A 17 5.75 24.10 -15.77
C HIS A 17 5.35 24.02 -17.24
N HIS A 18 4.14 24.47 -17.56
CA HIS A 18 3.67 24.61 -18.93
C HIS A 18 3.96 26.03 -19.42
N ASN A 19 4.84 26.17 -20.42
CA ASN A 19 5.32 27.50 -20.85
C ASN A 19 4.23 28.38 -21.47
N GLU A 20 3.45 27.85 -22.43
CA GLU A 20 2.44 28.64 -23.14
C GLU A 20 1.29 29.09 -22.23
N LEU A 21 0.75 28.18 -21.41
CA LEU A 21 -0.27 28.48 -20.40
C LEU A 21 0.30 29.17 -19.14
N ASN A 22 1.62 29.33 -19.06
CA ASN A 22 2.36 29.89 -17.93
C ASN A 22 1.86 29.38 -16.56
N MET A 23 1.76 28.06 -16.40
CA MET A 23 1.20 27.46 -15.19
C MET A 23 2.00 26.28 -14.66
N ARG A 24 2.02 26.15 -13.34
CA ARG A 24 2.60 25.01 -12.63
C ARG A 24 1.68 23.80 -12.75
N LEU A 25 2.26 22.64 -13.03
CA LEU A 25 1.58 21.35 -13.09
C LEU A 25 2.31 20.32 -12.25
N TYR A 26 1.61 19.25 -11.94
CA TYR A 26 2.11 18.11 -11.18
C TYR A 26 1.92 16.82 -11.98
N MET A 27 2.91 15.95 -11.95
CA MET A 27 2.77 14.62 -12.55
C MET A 27 1.79 13.77 -11.70
N CYS A 28 1.02 12.93 -12.38
CA CYS A 28 -0.01 12.09 -11.77
C CYS A 28 0.58 11.09 -10.76
N ILE A 29 0.11 11.14 -9.51
CA ILE A 29 0.49 10.20 -8.44
C ILE A 29 -0.48 9.01 -8.32
N ALA A 30 -1.72 9.19 -8.81
CA ALA A 30 -2.78 8.18 -8.98
C ALA A 30 -3.90 8.75 -9.88
N PRO A 31 -4.54 7.95 -10.75
CA PRO A 31 -5.69 8.36 -11.57
C PRO A 31 -7.03 8.35 -10.82
N GLU A 32 -7.08 7.86 -9.57
CA GLU A 32 -8.27 7.72 -8.71
C GLU A 32 -9.35 8.81 -8.90
N LEU A 33 -8.97 10.10 -8.80
CA LEU A 33 -9.95 11.19 -8.82
C LEU A 33 -10.65 11.32 -10.17
N TYR A 34 -9.93 11.12 -11.28
CA TYR A 34 -10.52 11.17 -12.62
C TYR A 34 -11.38 9.94 -12.90
N LEU A 35 -10.94 8.75 -12.47
CA LEU A 35 -11.73 7.54 -12.66
C LEU A 35 -13.06 7.62 -11.90
N LYS A 36 -13.08 8.18 -10.68
CA LYS A 36 -14.32 8.47 -9.96
C LYS A 36 -15.23 9.45 -10.70
N GLN A 37 -14.68 10.48 -11.35
CA GLN A 37 -15.46 11.40 -12.17
C GLN A 37 -16.12 10.69 -13.36
N LEU A 38 -15.46 9.72 -13.98
CA LEU A 38 -16.05 8.90 -15.05
C LEU A 38 -17.24 8.07 -14.53
N VAL A 39 -17.12 7.49 -13.33
CA VAL A 39 -18.22 6.77 -12.68
C VAL A 39 -19.39 7.70 -12.40
N VAL A 40 -19.14 8.90 -11.86
CA VAL A 40 -20.17 9.94 -11.68
C VAL A 40 -20.80 10.33 -13.03
N GLY A 41 -20.01 10.36 -14.10
CA GLY A 41 -20.46 10.59 -15.47
C GLY A 41 -21.26 9.43 -16.09
N GLY A 42 -21.51 8.35 -15.35
CA GLY A 42 -22.33 7.21 -15.77
C GLY A 42 -21.55 6.00 -16.32
N MET A 43 -20.22 6.04 -16.32
CA MET A 43 -19.41 4.88 -16.70
C MET A 43 -19.29 3.91 -15.52
N GLU A 44 -20.18 2.91 -15.46
CA GLU A 44 -20.29 2.01 -14.30
C GLU A 44 -19.04 1.18 -14.00
N ARG A 45 -18.20 0.90 -15.01
CA ARG A 45 -16.96 0.14 -14.85
C ARG A 45 -15.87 0.77 -15.70
N VAL A 46 -14.81 1.23 -15.05
CA VAL A 46 -13.65 1.86 -15.70
C VAL A 46 -12.38 1.27 -15.12
N TYR A 47 -11.34 1.15 -15.94
CA TYR A 47 -10.00 0.82 -15.49
C TYR A 47 -8.96 1.58 -16.31
N GLU A 48 -7.80 1.81 -15.71
CA GLU A 48 -6.65 2.41 -16.38
C GLU A 48 -5.39 1.63 -15.99
N ILE A 49 -4.60 1.26 -16.99
CA ILE A 49 -3.24 0.74 -16.82
C ILE A 49 -2.30 1.83 -17.30
N GLY A 50 -1.52 2.40 -16.39
CA GLY A 50 -0.75 3.60 -16.70
C GLY A 50 0.39 3.86 -15.73
N LYS A 51 1.24 4.82 -16.09
CA LYS A 51 2.37 5.26 -15.29
C LYS A 51 1.92 6.21 -14.18
N GLN A 52 2.42 5.98 -12.98
CA GLN A 52 2.34 6.90 -11.85
C GLN A 52 3.74 7.43 -11.54
N PHE A 53 3.82 8.67 -11.07
CA PHE A 53 5.08 9.36 -10.81
C PHE A 53 5.12 9.85 -9.37
N ARG A 54 6.00 9.28 -8.54
CA ARG A 54 6.16 9.66 -7.13
C ARG A 54 7.60 10.08 -6.88
N ASN A 55 7.76 11.31 -6.38
CA ASN A 55 9.05 11.92 -6.07
C ASN A 55 9.49 11.52 -4.66
N GLU A 56 9.83 10.22 -4.54
CA GLU A 56 10.17 9.54 -3.29
C GLU A 56 11.52 8.81 -3.45
N GLY A 57 12.02 8.23 -2.35
CA GLY A 57 13.25 7.44 -2.38
C GLY A 57 13.14 6.20 -3.27
N ILE A 58 14.27 5.76 -3.81
CA ILE A 58 14.38 4.53 -4.62
C ILE A 58 14.91 3.41 -3.73
N ASP A 59 14.26 2.25 -3.78
CA ASP A 59 14.71 1.01 -3.13
C ASP A 59 14.35 -0.20 -4.00
N LEU A 60 14.51 -1.43 -3.46
CA LEU A 60 14.25 -2.68 -4.19
C LEU A 60 12.80 -2.82 -4.72
N THR A 61 11.86 -2.07 -4.13
CA THR A 61 10.43 -2.12 -4.43
C THR A 61 9.86 -0.79 -4.91
N HIS A 62 10.64 0.29 -4.88
CA HIS A 62 10.23 1.64 -5.25
C HIS A 62 11.06 2.18 -6.41
N ASN A 63 10.38 2.50 -7.51
CA ASN A 63 10.92 3.29 -8.62
C ASN A 63 10.09 4.55 -8.80
N SER A 64 10.72 5.67 -9.16
CA SER A 64 10.05 6.98 -9.23
C SER A 64 8.95 7.06 -10.30
N GLU A 65 9.01 6.18 -11.32
CA GLU A 65 7.89 5.88 -12.20
C GLU A 65 7.56 4.38 -12.17
N PHE A 66 6.29 4.04 -12.05
CA PHE A 66 5.85 2.64 -11.98
C PHE A 66 4.47 2.49 -12.59
N THR A 67 4.08 1.26 -12.91
CA THR A 67 2.82 0.96 -13.58
C THR A 67 1.80 0.44 -12.58
N THR A 68 0.60 1.02 -12.57
CA THR A 68 -0.53 0.52 -11.80
C THR A 68 -1.67 0.10 -12.74
N CYS A 69 -2.54 -0.78 -12.24
CA CYS A 69 -3.87 -0.99 -12.78
C CYS A 69 -4.87 -0.55 -11.71
N GLU A 70 -5.58 0.54 -11.96
CA GLU A 70 -6.65 1.02 -11.08
C GLU A 70 -7.98 0.86 -11.79
N PHE A 71 -9.00 0.40 -11.07
CA PHE A 71 -10.34 0.26 -11.60
C PHE A 71 -11.39 0.70 -10.59
N TYR A 72 -12.53 1.14 -11.11
CA TYR A 72 -13.71 1.48 -10.32
C TYR A 72 -14.92 0.74 -10.88
N MET A 73 -15.76 0.26 -9.97
CA MET A 73 -16.94 -0.53 -10.27
C MET A 73 -18.11 -0.01 -9.43
N ALA A 74 -19.08 0.61 -10.10
CA ALA A 74 -20.32 1.06 -9.48
C ALA A 74 -21.07 -0.13 -8.86
N PHE A 75 -21.78 0.14 -7.75
CA PHE A 75 -22.57 -0.83 -6.99
C PHE A 75 -21.78 -2.00 -6.35
N ALA A 76 -20.45 -1.97 -6.39
CA ALA A 76 -19.60 -2.91 -5.67
C ALA A 76 -19.13 -2.31 -4.33
N ASP A 77 -19.00 -3.18 -3.34
CA ASP A 77 -18.31 -2.89 -2.09
C ASP A 77 -16.95 -3.61 -2.06
N TYR A 78 -16.16 -3.38 -1.00
CA TYR A 78 -14.85 -3.99 -0.87
C TYR A 78 -14.90 -5.53 -0.75
N ASN A 79 -15.99 -6.13 -0.28
CA ASN A 79 -16.15 -7.59 -0.26
C ASN A 79 -16.18 -8.16 -1.67
N THR A 80 -16.93 -7.50 -2.56
CA THR A 80 -16.94 -7.83 -3.99
C THR A 80 -15.53 -7.70 -4.59
N LEU A 81 -14.77 -6.69 -4.19
CA LEU A 81 -13.40 -6.48 -4.67
C LEU A 81 -12.42 -7.53 -4.13
N MET A 82 -12.60 -8.04 -2.90
CA MET A 82 -11.79 -9.14 -2.37
C MET A 82 -11.99 -10.41 -3.20
N ASP A 83 -13.24 -10.78 -3.50
CA ASP A 83 -13.54 -11.96 -4.30
C ASP A 83 -13.03 -11.82 -5.75
N LEU A 84 -13.15 -10.61 -6.34
CA LEU A 84 -12.58 -10.31 -7.65
C LEU A 84 -11.05 -10.44 -7.65
N THR A 85 -10.39 -9.92 -6.60
CA THR A 85 -8.93 -9.95 -6.46
C THR A 85 -8.43 -11.39 -6.34
N GLU A 86 -9.06 -12.21 -5.49
CA GLU A 86 -8.76 -13.64 -5.35
C GLU A 86 -8.88 -14.36 -6.69
N LYS A 87 -10.01 -14.16 -7.41
CA LYS A 87 -10.24 -14.78 -8.71
C LYS A 87 -9.22 -14.33 -9.77
N MET A 88 -8.94 -13.04 -9.83
CA MET A 88 -8.02 -12.48 -10.82
C MET A 88 -6.58 -12.95 -10.58
N LEU A 89 -6.07 -12.83 -9.35
CA LEU A 89 -4.69 -13.17 -9.04
C LEU A 89 -4.45 -14.67 -9.09
N SER A 90 -5.32 -15.48 -8.47
CA SER A 90 -5.18 -16.94 -8.50
C SER A 90 -5.26 -17.50 -9.92
N GLY A 91 -6.20 -16.99 -10.74
CA GLY A 91 -6.32 -17.37 -12.15
C GLY A 91 -5.15 -16.91 -13.00
N MET A 92 -4.60 -15.71 -12.74
CA MET A 92 -3.39 -15.23 -13.41
C MET A 92 -2.18 -16.11 -13.11
N VAL A 93 -1.96 -16.46 -11.85
CA VAL A 93 -0.87 -17.34 -11.43
C VAL A 93 -1.04 -18.72 -12.06
N GLU A 94 -2.23 -19.34 -11.92
CA GLU A 94 -2.52 -20.65 -12.51
C GLU A 94 -2.30 -20.66 -14.04
N LYS A 95 -2.71 -19.60 -14.73
CA LYS A 95 -2.50 -19.48 -16.18
C LYS A 95 -1.04 -19.36 -16.58
N LEU A 96 -0.21 -18.67 -15.79
CA LEU A 96 1.20 -18.41 -16.10
C LEU A 96 2.13 -19.54 -15.64
N THR A 97 1.80 -20.22 -14.55
CA THR A 97 2.69 -21.20 -13.90
C THR A 97 2.12 -22.62 -13.87
N SER A 98 0.91 -22.84 -14.40
CA SER A 98 0.19 -24.12 -14.39
C SER A 98 -0.13 -24.67 -12.98
N GLY A 99 -0.19 -23.79 -11.98
CA GLY A 99 -0.60 -24.13 -10.61
C GLY A 99 -0.77 -22.89 -9.73
N TYR A 100 -1.21 -23.09 -8.49
CA TYR A 100 -1.41 -21.98 -7.54
C TYR A 100 -0.21 -21.70 -6.65
N LYS A 101 0.84 -22.53 -6.73
CA LYS A 101 2.02 -22.42 -5.89
C LYS A 101 3.22 -21.98 -6.71
N ILE A 102 3.96 -20.99 -6.21
CA ILE A 102 5.19 -20.50 -6.83
C ILE A 102 6.34 -20.50 -5.84
N ASN A 103 7.55 -20.68 -6.34
CA ASN A 103 8.77 -20.53 -5.56
C ASN A 103 9.34 -19.13 -5.78
N TYR A 104 9.65 -18.42 -4.70
CA TYR A 104 10.19 -17.05 -4.73
C TYR A 104 11.47 -16.94 -3.91
N HIS A 105 12.53 -16.39 -4.52
CA HIS A 105 13.84 -16.23 -3.87
C HIS A 105 13.96 -14.86 -3.18
N ALA A 106 13.23 -14.68 -2.08
CA ALA A 106 13.18 -13.39 -1.37
C ALA A 106 14.53 -12.90 -0.81
N ASN A 107 15.49 -13.82 -0.58
CA ASN A 107 16.75 -13.54 0.11
C ASN A 107 17.99 -13.73 -0.78
N GLY A 108 17.81 -13.71 -2.11
CA GLY A 108 18.85 -13.97 -3.11
C GLY A 108 18.66 -15.33 -3.81
N SER A 109 19.14 -15.44 -5.06
CA SER A 109 19.04 -16.65 -5.90
C SER A 109 19.72 -17.87 -5.29
N ASP A 110 20.74 -17.63 -4.46
CA ASP A 110 21.61 -18.68 -3.92
C ASP A 110 21.04 -19.30 -2.63
N LYS A 111 19.92 -18.78 -2.12
CA LYS A 111 19.23 -19.29 -0.94
C LYS A 111 17.97 -20.05 -1.33
N ASP A 112 17.52 -20.94 -0.43
CA ASP A 112 16.29 -21.70 -0.63
C ASP A 112 15.10 -20.76 -0.88
N PRO A 113 14.26 -21.06 -1.88
CA PRO A 113 13.08 -20.27 -2.16
C PRO A 113 12.04 -20.47 -1.06
N ILE A 114 11.18 -19.46 -0.90
CA ILE A 114 9.93 -19.59 -0.16
C ILE A 114 8.82 -20.01 -1.11
N GLU A 115 7.95 -20.91 -0.68
CA GLU A 115 6.72 -21.25 -1.41
C GLU A 115 5.63 -20.21 -1.09
N ILE A 116 5.03 -19.64 -2.13
CA ILE A 116 3.87 -18.74 -2.01
C ILE A 116 2.66 -19.44 -2.63
N ASN A 117 1.59 -19.58 -1.85
CA ASN A 117 0.36 -20.27 -2.26
C ASN A 117 -0.77 -19.28 -2.54
N PHE A 118 -1.21 -19.21 -3.80
CA PHE A 118 -2.30 -18.40 -4.32
C PHE A 118 -3.63 -19.15 -4.40
N THR A 119 -3.79 -20.26 -3.68
CA THR A 119 -5.09 -20.97 -3.59
C THR A 119 -6.08 -20.13 -2.78
N PRO A 120 -7.24 -19.72 -3.32
CA PRO A 120 -8.26 -18.99 -2.57
C PRO A 120 -9.02 -19.91 -1.58
N PRO A 121 -9.67 -19.37 -0.54
CA PRO A 121 -9.74 -17.94 -0.19
C PRO A 121 -8.44 -17.44 0.47
N PHE A 122 -8.09 -16.18 0.23
CA PHE A 122 -6.90 -15.59 0.86
C PHE A 122 -7.18 -15.29 2.34
N ARG A 123 -6.12 -15.39 3.17
CA ARG A 123 -6.23 -15.07 4.60
C ARG A 123 -6.60 -13.60 4.75
N ARG A 124 -7.66 -13.33 5.52
CA ARG A 124 -8.13 -11.98 5.88
C ARG A 124 -7.78 -11.71 7.34
N ILE A 125 -7.23 -10.53 7.63
CA ILE A 125 -6.88 -10.08 8.97
C ILE A 125 -7.44 -8.68 9.18
N ASP A 126 -8.00 -8.41 10.36
CA ASP A 126 -8.35 -7.05 10.76
C ASP A 126 -7.09 -6.37 11.32
N MET A 127 -6.77 -5.19 10.77
CA MET A 127 -5.55 -4.46 11.12
C MET A 127 -5.43 -4.15 12.62
N ILE A 128 -6.53 -3.72 13.24
CA ILE A 128 -6.51 -3.29 14.64
C ILE A 128 -6.53 -4.50 15.57
N GLU A 129 -7.31 -5.52 15.24
CA GLU A 129 -7.32 -6.78 16.00
C GLU A 129 -5.98 -7.50 15.91
N GLU A 130 -5.32 -7.49 14.75
CA GLU A 130 -4.00 -8.11 14.58
C GLU A 130 -2.94 -7.40 15.44
N LEU A 131 -2.92 -6.07 15.45
CA LEU A 131 -2.04 -5.31 16.36
C LEU A 131 -2.33 -5.61 17.83
N LYS A 132 -3.60 -5.80 18.19
CA LYS A 132 -3.97 -6.20 19.55
C LYS A 132 -3.47 -7.62 19.88
N ASN A 133 -3.62 -8.57 18.97
CA ASN A 133 -3.26 -9.97 19.21
C ASN A 133 -1.74 -10.17 19.22
N THR A 134 -1.02 -9.49 18.33
CA THR A 134 0.42 -9.68 18.12
C THR A 134 1.26 -8.91 19.13
N VAL A 135 0.88 -7.67 19.45
CA VAL A 135 1.67 -6.78 20.33
C VAL A 135 0.92 -6.23 21.54
N GLY A 136 -0.33 -6.67 21.76
CA GLY A 136 -1.12 -6.29 22.94
C GLY A 136 -1.59 -4.83 22.93
N LEU A 137 -1.61 -4.17 21.77
CA LEU A 137 -2.04 -2.77 21.67
C LEU A 137 -3.56 -2.65 21.73
N SER A 138 -4.04 -1.75 22.59
CA SER A 138 -5.46 -1.40 22.71
C SER A 138 -5.63 0.05 22.27
N ILE A 139 -5.62 0.25 20.95
CA ILE A 139 -5.63 1.57 20.34
C ILE A 139 -7.02 2.21 20.57
N PRO A 140 -7.08 3.47 21.06
CA PRO A 140 -8.36 4.18 21.19
C PRO A 140 -9.11 4.25 19.85
N LYS A 141 -10.43 4.07 19.89
CA LYS A 141 -11.27 4.01 18.67
C LYS A 141 -11.39 5.34 17.94
N ASP A 142 -11.27 6.46 18.66
CA ASP A 142 -11.29 7.79 18.05
C ASP A 142 -9.90 8.15 17.54
N PHE A 143 -9.61 7.74 16.30
CA PHE A 143 -8.33 8.00 15.63
C PHE A 143 -8.06 9.48 15.34
N SER A 144 -9.07 10.34 15.43
CA SER A 144 -8.94 11.78 15.27
C SER A 144 -8.56 12.51 16.56
N SER A 145 -8.63 11.82 17.70
CA SER A 145 -8.28 12.40 19.01
C SER A 145 -6.78 12.55 19.21
N ASP A 146 -6.39 13.60 19.95
CA ASP A 146 -5.03 13.78 20.45
C ASP A 146 -4.59 12.62 21.36
N GLU A 147 -5.55 11.97 22.04
CA GLU A 147 -5.31 10.80 22.88
C GLU A 147 -4.81 9.61 22.06
N ALA A 148 -5.51 9.28 20.95
CA ALA A 148 -5.07 8.22 20.05
C ALA A 148 -3.70 8.52 19.45
N ASN A 149 -3.45 9.78 19.06
CA ASN A 149 -2.15 10.16 18.52
C ASN A 149 -1.03 9.95 19.56
N LYS A 150 -1.19 10.46 20.78
CA LYS A 150 -0.22 10.29 21.88
C LYS A 150 -0.01 8.83 22.24
N TYR A 151 -1.08 8.02 22.25
CA TYR A 151 -1.00 6.58 22.47
C TYR A 151 -0.09 5.92 21.42
N LEU A 152 -0.29 6.24 20.15
CA LEU A 152 0.49 5.68 19.04
C LEU A 152 1.94 6.15 19.03
N VAL A 153 2.21 7.41 19.40
CA VAL A 153 3.59 7.89 19.62
C VAL A 153 4.29 7.05 20.69
N ASN A 154 3.64 6.85 21.83
CA ASN A 154 4.18 6.03 22.92
C ASN A 154 4.34 4.56 22.52
N ALA A 155 3.43 4.02 21.72
CA ALA A 155 3.53 2.66 21.18
C ALA A 155 4.74 2.51 20.25
N CYS A 156 4.93 3.44 19.30
CA CYS A 156 6.12 3.46 18.44
C CYS A 156 7.41 3.54 19.26
N MET A 157 7.47 4.41 20.28
CA MET A 157 8.64 4.49 21.17
C MET A 157 8.89 3.19 21.94
N LYS A 158 7.83 2.56 22.49
CA LYS A 158 7.92 1.29 23.23
C LYS A 158 8.51 0.18 22.37
N PHE A 159 8.20 0.16 21.08
CA PHE A 159 8.65 -0.87 20.14
C PHE A 159 9.90 -0.48 19.33
N ASP A 160 10.51 0.67 19.64
CA ASP A 160 11.66 1.23 18.92
C ASP A 160 11.40 1.40 17.40
N ILE A 161 10.19 1.85 17.06
CA ILE A 161 9.76 2.12 15.70
C ILE A 161 9.94 3.60 15.40
N LYS A 162 10.76 3.90 14.38
CA LYS A 162 11.05 5.26 13.95
C LYS A 162 9.95 5.78 13.03
N CYS A 163 9.29 6.86 13.45
CA CYS A 163 8.39 7.64 12.60
C CYS A 163 8.91 9.08 12.47
N PRO A 164 9.49 9.46 11.31
CA PRO A 164 9.92 10.83 11.07
C PRO A 164 8.75 11.82 11.11
N PRO A 165 8.98 13.07 11.57
CA PRO A 165 7.97 14.12 11.54
C PRO A 165 7.37 14.34 10.13
N PRO A 166 6.08 14.69 10.02
CA PRO A 166 5.12 14.85 11.11
C PRO A 166 4.60 13.50 11.64
N GLN A 167 4.41 13.38 12.96
CA GLN A 167 3.94 12.16 13.64
C GLN A 167 2.41 12.14 13.72
N THR A 168 1.75 12.16 12.57
CA THR A 168 0.28 12.05 12.48
C THR A 168 -0.20 10.64 12.84
N THR A 169 -1.43 10.49 13.32
CA THR A 169 -2.04 9.19 13.63
C THR A 169 -1.92 8.18 12.48
N ALA A 170 -2.20 8.60 11.24
CA ALA A 170 -2.09 7.74 10.06
C ALA A 170 -0.66 7.21 9.82
N ARG A 171 0.35 8.08 9.87
CA ARG A 171 1.76 7.70 9.71
C ARG A 171 2.27 6.79 10.84
N LEU A 172 1.80 7.00 12.07
CA LEU A 172 2.17 6.14 13.20
C LEU A 172 1.54 4.75 13.06
N LEU A 173 0.27 4.68 12.66
CA LEU A 173 -0.41 3.41 12.37
C LEU A 173 0.27 2.66 11.23
N ASP A 174 0.60 3.34 10.12
CA ASP A 174 1.37 2.78 9.00
C ASP A 174 2.66 2.11 9.52
N LYS A 175 3.48 2.81 10.31
CA LYS A 175 4.72 2.24 10.84
C LYS A 175 4.51 1.05 11.78
N LEU A 176 3.44 1.04 12.57
CA LEU A 176 3.12 -0.09 13.43
C LEU A 176 2.64 -1.31 12.63
N CYS A 177 1.81 -1.11 11.61
CA CYS A 177 1.35 -2.17 10.72
C CYS A 177 2.51 -2.75 9.91
N ASN A 178 3.36 -1.90 9.34
CA ASN A 178 4.52 -2.34 8.54
C ASN A 178 5.58 -3.05 9.39
N ALA A 179 5.55 -2.90 10.71
CA ALA A 179 6.43 -3.63 11.62
C ALA A 179 5.85 -4.99 12.06
N TYR A 180 4.52 -5.17 12.08
CA TYR A 180 3.88 -6.29 12.78
C TYR A 180 2.80 -7.05 12.00
N THR A 181 2.33 -6.56 10.85
CA THR A 181 1.21 -7.17 10.11
C THR A 181 1.53 -7.54 8.66
N GLU A 182 2.45 -6.84 7.98
CA GLU A 182 2.75 -7.12 6.55
C GLU A 182 3.51 -8.44 6.27
N LEU A 183 4.06 -9.13 7.28
CA LEU A 183 4.68 -10.45 7.12
C LEU A 183 4.09 -11.47 8.10
N ASN A 184 3.95 -12.73 7.64
CA ASN A 184 3.36 -13.83 8.41
C ASN A 184 4.06 -14.12 9.76
N ASN A 185 5.30 -13.67 9.95
CA ASN A 185 6.02 -13.73 11.22
C ASN A 185 6.46 -12.32 11.66
N PRO A 186 5.78 -11.72 12.65
CA PRO A 186 6.06 -10.36 13.14
C PRO A 186 7.48 -10.19 13.72
N VAL A 187 8.10 -11.28 14.19
CA VAL A 187 9.48 -11.26 14.71
C VAL A 187 10.49 -11.20 13.56
N GLU A 188 10.30 -12.02 12.52
CA GLU A 188 11.12 -11.94 11.31
C GLU A 188 10.92 -10.61 10.58
N GLN A 189 9.72 -10.05 10.61
CA GLN A 189 9.40 -8.76 10.01
C GLN A 189 10.23 -7.63 10.63
N ARG A 190 10.19 -7.52 11.95
CA ARG A 190 10.96 -6.52 12.67
C ARG A 190 12.45 -6.67 12.41
N GLN A 191 12.94 -7.90 12.32
CA GLN A 191 14.34 -8.16 12.03
C GLN A 191 14.73 -7.69 10.62
N ARG A 192 13.92 -8.02 9.60
CA ARG A 192 14.16 -7.56 8.22
C ARG A 192 14.06 -6.05 8.07
N PHE A 193 13.10 -5.41 8.74
CA PHE A 193 12.97 -3.95 8.73
C PHE A 193 14.18 -3.27 9.39
N ALA A 194 14.70 -3.85 10.49
CA ALA A 194 15.92 -3.37 11.13
C ALA A 194 17.17 -3.58 10.26
N ASP A 195 17.21 -4.61 9.43
CA ASP A 195 18.31 -4.86 8.51
C ASP A 195 18.26 -3.90 7.31
N GLN A 196 17.07 -3.63 6.74
CA GLN A 196 16.88 -2.65 5.66
C GLN A 196 17.23 -1.21 6.06
N LEU A 197 17.16 -0.86 7.34
CA LEU A 197 17.54 0.47 7.85
C LEU A 197 19.05 0.61 8.11
N ARG A 198 19.83 -0.48 7.99
CA ARG A 198 21.29 -0.49 8.22
C ARG A 198 22.11 -0.33 6.94
N ASP A 199 21.52 -0.61 5.79
CA ASP A 199 22.09 -0.42 4.44
C ASP A 199 21.70 0.95 3.86
#